data_AF-A0A1H4NK61-F1
#
_entry.id   AF-A0A1H4NK61-F1
#
_cell.length_a   1.000
_cell.length_b   1.000
_cell.length_c   1.000
_cell.angle_alpha   90.00
_cell.angle_beta   90.00
_cell.angle_gamma   90.00
#
_symmetry.space_group_name_H-M   'P 1'
#
loop_
_entity.id
_entity.type
_entity.pdbx_description
1 polymer ?
#
loop_
_entity_poly.entity_id
_entity_poly.type
_entity_poly.pdbx_seq_one_letter_code
_entity_poly.pdbx_strand_id
1 'polypeptide(L)'
;MSFESEEPRPQEIAPRRRLTLAQAVGFVSVTLFISTEVAAASAAGIWGLSGLLHLQPLGEVILTAIVGIPALFAMVRCGQLAFAAETDPENN
;
A
#
# COMPACT_ATOMS: atom_id res chain seq x y z
N MET A 1 -21.60 20.00 -50.40
CA MET A 1 -20.47 19.64 -49.52
C MET A 1 -20.44 20.64 -48.39
N SER A 2 -21.21 20.37 -47.33
CA SER A 2 -21.22 21.15 -46.10
C SER A 2 -20.14 20.59 -45.19
N PHE A 3 -19.12 21.39 -44.90
CA PHE A 3 -18.09 21.07 -43.93
C PHE A 3 -18.76 21.05 -42.55
N GLU A 4 -18.97 19.86 -41.99
CA GLU A 4 -19.24 19.73 -40.57
C GLU A 4 -18.02 20.26 -39.83
N SER A 5 -18.18 21.43 -39.21
CA SER A 5 -17.22 22.00 -38.28
C SER A 5 -17.13 21.08 -37.07
N GLU A 6 -16.09 20.26 -37.02
CA GLU A 6 -15.73 19.45 -35.88
C GLU A 6 -15.48 20.39 -34.69
N GLU A 7 -16.47 20.53 -33.80
CA GLU A 7 -16.31 21.30 -32.57
C GLU A 7 -15.14 20.71 -31.77
N PRO A 8 -14.18 21.52 -31.32
CA PRO A 8 -13.10 21.03 -30.50
C PRO A 8 -13.70 20.57 -29.17
N ARG A 9 -13.73 19.24 -28.95
CA ARG A 9 -14.09 18.65 -27.65
C ARG A 9 -13.35 19.43 -26.56
N PRO A 10 -14.03 19.92 -25.52
CA PRO A 10 -13.36 20.52 -24.38
C PRO A 10 -12.26 19.56 -23.94
N GLN A 11 -11.01 20.00 -24.06
CA GLN A 11 -9.89 19.35 -23.43
C GLN A 11 -10.25 19.31 -21.95
N GLU A 12 -10.66 18.15 -21.46
CA GLU A 12 -10.91 17.89 -20.05
C GLU A 12 -9.56 18.11 -19.36
N ILE A 13 -9.38 19.32 -18.84
CA ILE A 13 -8.20 19.69 -18.07
C ILE A 13 -8.24 18.79 -16.85
N ALA A 14 -7.49 17.67 -16.90
CA ALA A 14 -7.39 16.74 -15.79
C ALA A 14 -7.14 17.57 -14.52
N PRO A 15 -8.02 17.51 -13.51
CA PRO A 15 -7.90 18.38 -12.36
C PRO A 15 -6.53 18.14 -11.73
N ARG A 16 -5.77 19.23 -11.57
CA ARG A 16 -4.43 19.19 -10.98
C ARG A 16 -4.57 18.71 -9.53
N ARG A 17 -4.49 17.39 -9.32
CA ARG A 17 -4.56 16.72 -8.02
C ARG A 17 -3.57 17.39 -7.07
N ARG A 18 -4.06 18.24 -6.17
CA ARG A 18 -3.25 18.84 -5.10
C ARG A 18 -3.43 17.96 -3.88
N LEU A 19 -2.41 17.18 -3.55
CA LEU A 19 -2.35 16.51 -2.24
C LEU A 19 -2.33 17.58 -1.16
N THR A 20 -3.37 17.59 -0.33
CA THR A 20 -3.39 18.43 0.86
C THR A 20 -2.51 17.82 1.95
N LEU A 21 -2.02 18.64 2.88
CA LEU A 21 -1.24 18.15 4.02
C LEU A 21 -2.07 17.17 4.88
N ALA A 22 -3.38 17.37 4.97
CA ALA A 22 -4.27 16.47 5.70
C ALA A 22 -4.31 15.07 5.07
N GLN A 23 -4.46 14.99 3.74
CA GLN A 23 -4.39 13.73 2.99
C GLN A 23 -3.03 13.03 3.15
N ALA A 24 -1.94 13.81 3.14
CA ALA A 24 -0.60 13.27 3.36
C ALA A 24 -0.47 12.63 4.76
N VAL A 25 -0.98 13.29 5.80
CA VAL A 25 -0.99 12.76 7.16
C VAL A 25 -1.89 11.53 7.27
N GLY A 26 -3.05 11.54 6.61
CA GLY A 26 -4.01 10.43 6.57
C GLY A 26 -3.38 9.14 6.03
N PHE A 27 -2.89 9.16 4.80
CA PHE A 27 -2.31 7.94 4.21
C PHE A 27 -1.08 7.47 4.99
N VAL A 28 -0.20 8.37 5.45
CA VAL A 28 1.01 7.99 6.21
C VAL A 28 0.63 7.32 7.52
N SER A 29 -0.33 7.89 8.25
CA SER A 29 -0.78 7.35 9.53
C SER A 29 -1.37 5.95 9.37
N VAL A 30 -2.29 5.75 8.41
CA VAL A 30 -2.92 4.45 8.15
C VAL A 30 -1.88 3.43 7.69
N THR A 31 -0.98 3.82 6.80
CA THR A 31 0.08 2.93 6.29
C THR A 31 0.99 2.48 7.43
N LEU A 32 1.43 3.39 8.29
CA LEU A 32 2.31 3.07 9.43
C LEU A 32 1.59 2.18 10.45
N PHE A 33 0.34 2.50 10.77
CA PHE A 33 -0.46 1.71 11.71
C PHE A 33 -0.58 0.25 11.23
N ILE A 34 -1.08 0.05 10.00
CA ILE A 34 -1.25 -1.30 9.45
C ILE A 34 0.10 -2.01 9.28
N SER A 35 1.14 -1.31 8.82
CA SER A 35 2.45 -1.92 8.65
C SER A 35 3.05 -2.38 9.98
N THR A 36 2.81 -1.64 11.06
CA THR A 36 3.27 -2.01 12.41
C THR A 36 2.57 -3.28 12.88
N GLU A 37 1.25 -3.38 12.72
CA GLU A 37 0.49 -4.59 13.07
C GLU A 37 0.96 -5.81 12.29
N VAL A 38 1.15 -5.66 10.97
CA VAL A 38 1.66 -6.74 10.11
C VAL A 38 3.07 -7.15 10.52
N ALA A 39 3.94 -6.20 10.85
CA ALA A 39 5.30 -6.48 11.31
C ALA A 39 5.30 -7.23 12.65
N ALA A 40 4.50 -6.76 13.61
CA ALA A 40 4.37 -7.37 14.93
C ALA A 40 3.82 -8.81 14.83
N ALA A 41 2.74 -9.01 14.07
CA ALA A 41 2.15 -10.33 13.86
C ALA A 41 3.13 -11.29 13.17
N SER A 42 3.85 -10.81 12.16
CA SER A 42 4.85 -11.61 11.43
C SER A 42 6.02 -12.00 12.34
N ALA A 43 6.56 -11.06 13.12
CA ALA A 43 7.66 -11.31 14.05
C ALA A 43 7.25 -12.28 15.16
N ALA A 44 6.08 -12.07 15.77
CA ALA A 44 5.54 -12.97 16.78
C ALA A 44 5.29 -14.38 16.23
N GLY A 45 4.78 -14.48 15.00
CA GLY A 45 4.57 -15.75 14.30
C GLY A 45 5.87 -16.50 14.01
N ILE A 46 6.88 -15.81 13.47
CA ILE A 46 8.21 -16.38 13.22
C ILE A 46 8.83 -16.87 14.52
N TRP A 47 8.84 -16.03 15.56
CA TRP A 47 9.39 -16.38 16.87
C TRP A 47 8.67 -17.59 17.50
N GLY A 48 7.34 -17.58 17.49
CA GLY A 48 6.52 -18.67 18.03
C GLY A 48 6.71 -20.00 17.30
N LEU A 49 6.73 -19.97 15.97
CA LEU A 49 6.94 -21.17 15.14
C LEU A 49 8.39 -21.68 15.22
N SER A 50 9.37 -20.78 15.22
CA SER A 50 10.79 -21.11 15.37
C SER A 50 11.04 -21.84 16.70
N GLY A 51 10.50 -21.29 17.81
CA GLY A 51 10.58 -21.89 19.13
C GLY A 51 9.83 -23.22 19.25
N LEU A 52 8.63 -23.33 18.66
CA LEU A 52 7.83 -24.55 18.72
C LEU A 52 8.46 -25.72 17.94
N LEU A 53 8.99 -25.44 16.74
CA LEU A 53 9.55 -26.45 15.84
C LEU A 53 11.04 -26.72 16.10
N HIS A 54 11.66 -26.01 17.06
CA HIS A 54 13.09 -26.11 17.37
C HIS A 54 13.95 -25.95 16.11
N LEU A 55 13.63 -24.95 15.28
CA LEU A 55 14.30 -24.76 14.00
C LEU A 55 15.78 -24.44 14.22
N GLN A 56 16.63 -25.09 13.42
CA GLN A 56 18.02 -24.67 13.28
C GLN A 56 18.09 -23.34 12.50
N PRO A 57 19.21 -22.59 12.58
CA PRO A 57 19.30 -21.25 11.99
C PRO A 57 18.90 -21.17 10.51
N LEU A 58 19.22 -22.20 9.72
CA LEU A 58 18.81 -22.27 8.32
C LEU A 58 17.28 -22.34 8.16
N GLY A 59 16.61 -23.13 9.00
CA GLY A 59 15.14 -23.24 9.01
C GLY A 59 14.47 -21.93 9.43
N GLU A 60 15.05 -21.22 10.39
CA GLU A 60 14.57 -19.91 10.82
C GLU A 60 14.71 -18.84 9.73
N VAL A 61 15.82 -18.85 8.97
CA VAL A 61 16.00 -17.97 7.80
C VAL A 61 14.95 -18.27 6.73
N ILE A 62 14.70 -19.55 6.43
CA ILE A 62 13.68 -19.96 5.45
C ILE A 62 12.28 -19.52 5.90
N LEU A 63 11.94 -19.76 7.17
CA LEU A 63 10.66 -19.34 7.73
C LEU A 63 10.48 -17.83 7.68
N THR A 64 11.53 -17.09 8.03
CA THR A 64 11.56 -15.63 7.95
C THR A 64 11.36 -15.14 6.51
N ALA A 65 11.96 -15.80 5.52
CA ALA A 65 11.74 -15.45 4.12
C ALA A 65 10.28 -15.74 3.68
N ILE A 66 9.74 -16.90 4.05
CA ILE A 66 8.37 -17.33 3.70
C ILE A 66 7.32 -16.39 4.30
N VAL A 67 7.51 -15.93 5.54
CA VAL A 67 6.56 -15.03 6.21
C VAL A 67 6.85 -13.57 5.90
N GLY A 68 8.12 -13.18 5.94
CA GLY A 68 8.57 -11.80 5.82
C GLY A 68 8.40 -11.22 4.41
N ILE A 69 8.66 -11.99 3.35
CA ILE A 69 8.50 -11.48 1.98
C ILE A 69 7.02 -11.12 1.69
N PRO A 70 6.03 -11.99 1.95
CA PRO A 70 4.62 -11.64 1.82
C PRO A 70 4.20 -10.49 2.75
N ALA A 71 4.73 -10.42 3.97
CA ALA A 71 4.44 -9.33 4.90
C ALA A 71 4.91 -7.98 4.34
N LEU A 72 6.14 -7.90 3.86
CA LEU A 72 6.69 -6.70 3.21
C LEU A 72 5.87 -6.30 1.98
N PHE A 73 5.49 -7.28 1.15
CA PHE A 73 4.62 -7.04 0.00
C PHE A 73 3.27 -6.44 0.45
N ALA A 74 2.63 -7.00 1.47
CA ALA A 74 1.37 -6.50 2.00
C ALA A 74 1.49 -5.06 2.53
N MET A 75 2.58 -4.71 3.21
CA MET A 75 2.84 -3.34 3.68
C MET A 75 2.95 -2.36 2.52
N VAL A 76 3.70 -2.70 1.46
CA VAL A 76 3.83 -1.85 0.26
C VAL A 76 2.48 -1.67 -0.43
N ARG A 77 1.71 -2.75 -0.58
CA ARG A 77 0.36 -2.69 -1.18
C ARG A 77 -0.60 -1.87 -0.33
N CYS A 78 -0.52 -1.98 0.99
CA CYS A 78 -1.32 -1.16 1.90
C CYS A 78 -1.05 0.33 1.69
N GLY A 79 0.23 0.74 1.62
CA GLY A 79 0.59 2.13 1.34
C GLY A 79 0.08 2.63 -0.02
N GLN A 80 0.15 1.78 -1.05
CA GLN A 80 -0.40 2.11 -2.37
C GLN A 80 -1.92 2.29 -2.35
N LEU A 81 -2.64 1.43 -1.62
CA LEU A 81 -4.10 1.53 -1.47
C LEU A 81 -4.50 2.74 -0.64
N ALA A 82 -3.79 3.04 0.46
CA ALA A 82 -4.02 4.22 1.27
C ALA A 82 -3.80 5.50 0.46
N PHE A 83 -2.74 5.56 -0.34
CA PHE A 83 -2.49 6.69 -1.23
C PHE A 83 -3.56 6.81 -2.34
N ALA A 84 -4.00 5.69 -2.91
CA ALA A 84 -5.08 5.68 -3.89
C ALA A 84 -6.40 6.21 -3.29
N ALA A 85 -6.73 5.81 -2.06
CA ALA A 85 -7.93 6.26 -1.36
C ALA A 85 -7.92 7.77 -1.07
N GLU A 86 -6.78 8.33 -0.64
CA GLU A 86 -6.65 9.78 -0.43
C GLU A 86 -6.66 10.60 -1.73
N THR A 87 -6.37 9.96 -2.87
CA THR A 87 -6.32 10.65 -4.16
C THR A 87 -7.56 10.44 -5.03
N ASP A 88 -8.50 9.59 -4.61
CA ASP A 88 -9.72 9.29 -5.37
C ASP A 88 -10.52 10.58 -5.71
N PRO A 89 -10.93 10.79 -6.97
CA PRO A 89 -11.79 11.92 -7.34
C PRO A 89 -13.12 11.99 -6.58
N GLU A 90 -13.64 10.88 -6.03
CA GLU A 90 -14.83 10.92 -5.17
C GLU A 90 -14.56 11.52 -3.78
N ASN A 91 -13.28 11.63 -3.38
CA ASN A 91 -12.85 12.08 -2.06
C ASN A 91 -12.26 13.51 -2.05
N ASN A 92 -12.38 14.26 -3.16
CA ASN A 92 -11.91 15.64 -3.34
C ASN A 92 -13.00 16.53 -3.94
#